data_AF-A0A8H5HI12-F1
#
_entry.id   AF-A0A8H5HI12-F1
#
_cell.length_a   1.000
_cell.length_b   1.000
_cell.length_c   1.000
_cell.angle_alpha   90.00
_cell.angle_beta   90.00
_cell.angle_gamma   90.00
#
_symmetry.space_group_name_H-M   'P 1'
#
loop_
_entity.id
_entity.type
_entity.pdbx_description
1 polymer ?
#
loop_
_entity_poly.entity_id
_entity_poly.type
_entity_poly.pdbx_seq_one_letter_code
_entity_poly.pdbx_strand_id
1 'polypeptide(L)'
;MLGVLVLARLINAVAMKRRSRKGWKGVKEEGVYGDLLVLLSQDRWIRMRGLVDDLKTVASGQWLRDETAMESFAVGFATLLVYGTTVLGFNASTLGNLLVACLLVVSAGLLALCNSMTGCLQMFDCVVRAEGKAKKYARRLDLAKELIEMSGRDDWAIDLGLIVPDKGPREAVML
;
A
#
# COMPACT_ATOMS: atom_id res chain seq x y z
N MET A 1 -18.91 -6.95 25.92
CA MET A 1 -18.72 -6.89 24.46
C MET A 1 -17.83 -5.72 24.03
N LEU A 2 -18.17 -4.47 24.36
CA LEU A 2 -17.37 -3.30 23.97
C LEU A 2 -15.90 -3.36 24.44
N GLY A 3 -15.66 -3.71 25.71
CA GLY A 3 -14.29 -3.83 26.24
C GLY A 3 -13.44 -4.88 25.52
N VAL A 4 -14.05 -5.97 25.05
CA VAL A 4 -13.37 -7.04 24.30
C VAL A 4 -12.99 -6.56 22.90
N LEU A 5 -13.86 -5.80 22.23
CA LEU A 5 -13.57 -5.20 20.93
C LEU A 5 -12.47 -4.14 21.03
N VAL A 6 -12.51 -3.29 22.06
CA VAL A 6 -11.46 -2.29 22.32
C VAL A 6 -10.13 -2.98 22.60
N LEU A 7 -10.11 -4.04 23.42
CA LEU A 7 -8.91 -4.82 23.70
C LEU A 7 -8.35 -5.48 22.43
N ALA A 8 -9.20 -6.09 21.60
CA ALA A 8 -8.78 -6.67 20.33
C ALA A 8 -8.19 -5.62 19.37
N ARG A 9 -8.77 -4.41 19.33
CA ARG A 9 -8.22 -3.29 18.56
C ARG A 9 -6.87 -2.83 19.09
N LEU A 10 -6.71 -2.73 20.42
CA LEU A 10 -5.45 -2.36 21.05
C LEU A 10 -4.35 -3.39 20.77
N ILE A 11 -4.64 -4.69 20.87
CA ILE A 11 -3.68 -5.75 20.55
C ILE A 11 -3.19 -5.61 19.11
N ASN A 12 -4.11 -5.47 18.15
CA ASN A 12 -3.77 -5.30 16.74
C ASN A 12 -2.96 -4.02 16.49
N ALA A 13 -3.34 -2.90 17.11
CA ALA A 13 -2.61 -1.63 16.97
C ALA A 13 -1.19 -1.71 17.54
N VAL A 14 -1.02 -2.34 18.71
CA VAL A 14 0.30 -2.53 19.33
C VAL A 14 1.17 -3.48 18.50
N ALA A 15 0.62 -4.58 17.98
CA ALA A 15 1.33 -5.50 17.11
C ALA A 15 1.81 -4.78 15.84
N MET A 16 0.94 -4.04 15.16
CA MET A 16 1.30 -3.24 13.98
C MET A 16 2.37 -2.19 14.30
N LYS A 17 2.24 -1.46 15.41
CA LYS A 17 3.22 -0.44 15.83
C LYS A 17 4.59 -1.05 16.12
N ARG A 18 4.63 -2.23 16.74
CA ARG A 18 5.90 -2.97 17.01
C ARG A 18 6.54 -3.47 15.71
N ARG A 19 5.73 -3.85 14.72
CA ARG A 19 6.19 -4.36 13.43
C ARG A 19 6.62 -3.26 12.46
N SER A 20 6.12 -2.03 12.62
CA SER A 20 6.40 -0.87 11.75
C SER A 20 7.81 -0.25 11.93
N ARG A 21 8.79 -1.00 12.45
CA ARG A 21 10.16 -0.47 12.62
C ARG A 21 10.89 -0.44 11.28
N LYS A 22 11.63 0.65 11.02
CA LYS A 22 12.47 0.80 9.83
C LYS A 22 13.53 -0.31 9.82
N GLY A 23 13.38 -1.26 8.91
CA GLY A 23 14.37 -2.31 8.65
C GLY A 23 15.49 -1.83 7.74
N TRP A 24 16.38 -2.74 7.34
CA TRP A 24 17.37 -2.48 6.31
C TRP A 24 16.70 -2.32 4.93
N LYS A 25 17.08 -1.29 4.17
CA LYS A 25 16.46 -0.88 2.89
C LYS A 25 17.43 -0.85 1.70
N GLY A 26 18.61 -1.46 1.86
CA GLY A 26 19.68 -1.49 0.86
C GLY A 26 20.91 -0.67 1.27
N VAL A 27 21.88 -0.59 0.36
CA VAL A 27 23.10 0.22 0.53
C VAL A 27 22.74 1.70 0.39
N LYS A 28 23.33 2.52 1.26
CA LYS A 28 23.17 3.99 1.23
C LYS A 28 23.85 4.55 -0.01
N GLU A 29 23.13 5.39 -0.73
CA GLU A 29 23.62 6.09 -1.91
C GLU A 29 23.43 7.59 -1.70
N GLU A 30 24.44 8.22 -1.11
CA GLU A 30 24.36 9.60 -0.64
C GLU A 30 24.27 10.59 -1.82
N GLY A 31 23.25 11.46 -1.77
CA GLY A 31 23.10 12.60 -2.68
C GLY A 31 22.65 12.26 -4.10
N VAL A 32 22.35 10.99 -4.40
CA VAL A 32 21.86 10.60 -5.73
C VAL A 32 20.36 10.87 -5.83
N TYR A 33 19.95 11.61 -6.86
CA TYR A 33 18.54 11.82 -7.17
C TYR A 33 18.04 10.66 -8.04
N GLY A 34 16.96 10.03 -7.58
CA GLY A 34 16.35 8.87 -8.22
C GLY A 34 14.98 9.18 -8.80
N ASP A 35 14.58 8.31 -9.71
CA ASP A 35 13.27 8.33 -10.32
C ASP A 35 12.75 6.90 -10.42
N LEU A 36 11.73 6.58 -9.62
CA LEU A 36 11.16 5.25 -9.51
C LEU A 36 9.80 5.21 -10.17
N LEU A 37 9.68 4.42 -11.24
CA LEU A 37 8.41 4.09 -11.86
C LEU A 37 7.82 2.84 -11.21
N VAL A 38 6.63 2.97 -10.64
CA VAL A 38 5.88 1.87 -10.04
C VAL A 38 4.64 1.62 -10.89
N LEU A 39 4.59 0.47 -11.56
CA LEU A 39 3.38 -0.01 -12.22
C LEU A 39 2.42 -0.57 -11.16
N LEU A 40 1.20 -0.05 -11.13
CA LEU A 40 0.12 -0.53 -10.29
C LEU A 40 -0.83 -1.41 -11.10
N SER A 41 -1.63 -2.21 -10.41
CA SER A 41 -2.74 -2.94 -11.02
C SER A 41 -3.75 -2.00 -11.69
N GLN A 42 -4.39 -2.50 -12.75
CA GLN A 42 -5.39 -1.79 -13.58
C GLN A 42 -4.80 -0.65 -14.45
N ASP A 43 -3.64 -0.88 -15.05
CA ASP A 43 -2.95 0.08 -15.95
C ASP A 43 -2.72 1.47 -15.31
N ARG A 44 -2.59 1.51 -13.99
CA ARG A 44 -2.19 2.70 -13.25
C ARG A 44 -0.69 2.68 -13.05
N TRP A 45 -0.10 3.85 -12.92
CA TRP A 45 1.32 4.00 -12.68
C TRP A 45 1.55 5.19 -11.76
N ILE A 46 2.63 5.12 -11.01
CA ILE A 46 3.09 6.22 -10.16
C ILE A 46 4.56 6.43 -10.50
N ARG A 47 4.95 7.69 -10.64
CA ARG A 47 6.34 8.09 -10.71
C ARG A 47 6.70 8.79 -9.40
N MET A 48 7.70 8.25 -8.72
CA MET A 48 8.20 8.78 -7.46
C MET A 48 9.59 9.35 -7.69
N ARG A 49 9.76 10.64 -7.42
CA ARG A 49 11.04 11.34 -7.55
C ARG A 49 11.52 11.80 -6.18
N GLY A 50 12.83 11.78 -5.96
CA GLY A 50 13.44 12.21 -4.71
C GLY A 50 14.85 11.66 -4.57
N LEU A 51 15.41 11.75 -3.37
CA LEU A 51 16.68 11.10 -3.07
C LEU A 51 16.51 9.58 -3.16
N VAL A 52 17.49 8.88 -3.74
CA VAL A 52 17.44 7.42 -3.89
C VAL A 52 17.28 6.74 -2.52
N ASP A 53 17.90 7.25 -1.46
CA ASP A 53 17.74 6.73 -0.10
C ASP A 53 16.32 6.89 0.46
N ASP A 54 15.62 7.98 0.11
CA ASP A 54 14.22 8.20 0.48
C ASP A 54 13.30 7.29 -0.32
N LEU A 55 13.55 7.18 -1.64
CA LEU A 55 12.82 6.27 -2.52
C LEU A 55 12.99 4.81 -2.06
N LYS A 56 14.20 4.40 -1.69
CA LYS A 56 14.48 3.10 -1.07
C LYS A 56 13.73 2.96 0.25
N THR A 57 13.77 3.97 1.11
CA THR A 57 13.08 3.92 2.41
C THR A 57 11.58 3.66 2.26
N VAL A 58 10.94 4.30 1.28
CA VAL A 58 9.50 4.18 1.03
C VAL A 58 9.15 2.92 0.24
N ALA A 59 9.88 2.63 -0.85
CA ALA A 59 9.48 1.61 -1.81
C ALA A 59 10.19 0.27 -1.63
N SER A 60 11.40 0.24 -1.07
CA SER A 60 12.19 -0.99 -0.96
C SER A 60 11.91 -1.74 0.34
N GLY A 61 12.18 -3.05 0.33
CA GLY A 61 12.17 -3.91 1.51
C GLY A 61 10.80 -4.09 2.19
N GLN A 62 10.80 -4.85 3.28
CA GLN A 62 9.58 -5.12 4.02
C GLN A 62 9.10 -3.87 4.78
N TRP A 63 7.81 -3.54 4.64
CA TRP A 63 7.18 -2.40 5.33
C TRP A 63 6.88 -2.72 6.80
N LEU A 64 6.49 -3.97 7.07
CA LEU A 64 6.32 -4.52 8.41
C LEU A 64 7.26 -5.70 8.57
N ARG A 65 7.99 -5.74 9.69
CA ARG A 65 8.74 -6.94 10.10
C ARG A 65 7.81 -8.16 10.14
N ASP A 66 8.36 -9.34 9.87
CA ASP A 66 7.66 -10.60 10.10
C ASP A 66 7.15 -10.72 11.53
N GLU A 67 6.01 -11.38 11.65
CA GLU A 67 5.35 -11.56 12.93
C GLU A 67 6.11 -12.58 13.78
N THR A 68 6.37 -12.26 15.06
CA THR A 68 6.86 -13.27 16.00
C THR A 68 5.74 -14.22 16.42
N ALA A 69 6.09 -15.43 16.88
CA ALA A 69 5.11 -16.39 17.39
C ALA A 69 4.18 -15.80 18.48
N MET A 70 4.73 -14.96 19.38
CA MET A 70 3.95 -14.28 20.43
C MET A 70 2.99 -13.21 19.86
N GLU A 71 3.44 -12.44 18.87
CA GLU A 71 2.58 -11.45 18.20
C GLU A 71 1.45 -12.17 17.43
N SER A 72 1.78 -13.26 16.73
CA SER A 72 0.83 -14.07 15.96
C SER A 72 -0.22 -14.70 16.87
N PHE A 73 0.20 -15.23 18.02
CA PHE A 73 -0.73 -15.73 19.02
C PHE A 73 -1.64 -14.62 19.55
N ALA A 74 -1.11 -13.43 19.84
CA ALA A 74 -1.90 -12.31 20.33
C ALA A 74 -2.92 -11.80 19.28
N VAL A 75 -2.52 -11.69 18.01
CA VAL A 75 -3.42 -11.33 16.90
C VAL A 75 -4.47 -12.41 16.66
N GLY A 76 -4.08 -13.69 16.73
CA GLY A 76 -5.00 -14.82 16.67
C GLY A 76 -6.02 -14.79 17.81
N PHE A 77 -5.57 -14.57 19.05
CA PHE A 77 -6.44 -14.42 20.22
C PHE A 77 -7.39 -13.24 20.10
N ALA A 78 -6.91 -12.08 19.62
CA ALA A 78 -7.75 -10.92 19.35
C ALA A 78 -8.84 -11.22 18.29
N THR A 79 -8.49 -11.98 17.25
CA THR A 79 -9.44 -12.43 16.23
C THR A 79 -10.50 -13.37 16.82
N LEU A 80 -10.09 -14.33 17.65
CA LEU A 80 -11.02 -15.23 18.36
C LEU A 80 -11.96 -14.46 19.29
N LEU A 81 -11.46 -13.46 20.00
CA LEU A 81 -12.27 -12.57 20.84
C LEU A 81 -13.35 -11.83 20.02
N VAL A 82 -12.98 -11.30 18.85
CA VAL A 82 -13.95 -10.65 17.95
C VAL A 82 -15.03 -11.63 17.51
N TYR A 83 -14.65 -12.82 17.03
CA TYR A 83 -15.64 -13.83 16.63
C TYR A 83 -16.52 -14.30 17.79
N GLY A 84 -15.95 -14.50 18.98
CA GLY A 84 -16.69 -14.81 20.19
C GLY A 84 -17.73 -13.74 20.53
N THR A 85 -17.38 -12.45 20.39
CA THR A 85 -18.36 -11.37 20.59
C THR A 85 -19.49 -11.37 19.57
N THR A 86 -19.20 -11.73 18.31
CA THR A 86 -20.24 -11.84 17.27
C THR A 86 -21.23 -12.96 17.59
N VAL A 87 -20.73 -14.14 18.01
CA VAL A 87 -21.59 -15.27 18.39
C VAL A 87 -22.45 -14.95 19.61
N LEU A 88 -21.85 -14.37 20.65
CA LEU A 88 -22.58 -13.95 21.86
C LEU A 88 -23.55 -12.79 21.57
N GLY A 89 -23.26 -11.96 20.55
CA GLY A 89 -24.08 -10.83 20.11
C GLY A 89 -25.48 -11.24 19.66
N PHE A 90 -25.63 -12.46 19.10
CA PHE A 90 -26.94 -13.01 18.72
C PHE A 90 -27.87 -13.28 19.91
N ASN A 91 -27.31 -13.49 21.11
CA ASN A 91 -28.07 -13.76 22.34
C ASN A 91 -28.15 -12.53 23.26
N ALA A 92 -27.47 -11.43 22.92
CA ALA A 92 -27.41 -10.23 23.77
C ALA A 92 -28.63 -9.32 23.61
N SER A 93 -28.86 -8.47 24.62
CA SER A 93 -29.91 -7.45 24.61
C SER A 93 -29.80 -6.53 23.40
N THR A 94 -30.94 -6.26 22.75
CA THR A 94 -31.07 -5.46 21.50
C THR A 94 -30.36 -4.10 21.59
N LEU A 95 -30.39 -3.46 22.76
CA LEU A 95 -29.73 -2.17 23.00
C LEU A 95 -28.20 -2.25 22.90
N GLY A 96 -27.61 -3.33 23.42
CA GLY A 96 -26.16 -3.53 23.39
C GLY A 96 -25.63 -3.78 21.98
N ASN A 97 -26.37 -4.55 21.19
CA ASN A 97 -25.99 -4.83 19.80
C ASN A 97 -26.12 -3.57 18.92
N LEU A 98 -27.17 -2.77 19.12
CA LEU A 98 -27.36 -1.49 18.42
C LEU A 98 -26.23 -0.49 18.72
N LEU A 99 -25.80 -0.38 19.98
CA LEU A 99 -24.67 0.46 20.39
C LEU A 99 -23.36 0.04 19.72
N VAL A 100 -23.07 -1.26 19.65
CA VAL A 100 -21.88 -1.79 18.97
C VAL A 100 -21.93 -1.48 17.47
N ALA A 101 -23.07 -1.72 16.82
CA ALA A 101 -23.26 -1.42 15.40
C ALA A 101 -23.05 0.07 15.10
N CYS A 102 -23.64 0.95 15.90
CA CYS A 102 -23.45 2.40 15.79
C CYS A 102 -21.98 2.81 15.94
N LEU A 103 -21.29 2.29 16.95
CA LEU A 103 -19.87 2.58 17.19
C LEU A 103 -18.98 2.12 16.02
N LEU A 104 -19.28 0.96 15.43
CA LEU A 104 -18.55 0.45 14.26
C LEU A 104 -18.76 1.33 13.03
N VAL A 105 -19.99 1.78 12.77
CA VAL A 105 -20.31 2.69 11.66
C VAL A 105 -19.61 4.03 11.85
N VAL A 106 -19.67 4.61 13.06
CA VAL A 106 -18.96 5.86 13.39
C VAL A 106 -17.45 5.69 13.20
N SER A 107 -16.87 4.59 13.69
CA SER A 107 -15.43 4.31 13.53
C SER A 107 -15.03 4.16 12.07
N ALA A 108 -15.84 3.45 11.26
CA ALA A 108 -15.59 3.29 9.83
C ALA A 108 -15.72 4.63 9.08
N GLY A 109 -16.70 5.45 9.45
CA GLY A 109 -16.89 6.79 8.90
C GLY A 109 -15.73 7.72 9.23
N LEU A 110 -15.27 7.76 10.49
CA LEU A 110 -14.09 8.51 10.90
C LEU A 110 -12.85 8.03 10.15
N LEU A 111 -12.66 6.72 10.01
CA LEU A 111 -11.52 6.17 9.28
C LEU A 111 -11.56 6.55 7.80
N ALA A 112 -12.72 6.48 7.16
CA ALA A 112 -12.91 6.91 5.77
C ALA A 112 -12.65 8.41 5.59
N LEU A 113 -13.10 9.24 6.53
CA LEU A 113 -12.86 10.68 6.52
C LEU A 113 -11.39 11.03 6.75
N CYS A 114 -10.74 10.41 7.73
CA CYS A 114 -9.30 10.59 7.95
C CYS A 114 -8.50 10.15 6.72
N ASN A 115 -8.85 8.99 6.13
CA ASN A 115 -8.17 8.50 4.93
C ASN A 115 -8.41 9.40 3.71
N SER A 116 -9.59 10.02 3.56
CA SER A 116 -9.86 10.93 2.45
C SER A 116 -9.20 12.31 2.63
N MET A 117 -9.03 12.77 3.87
CA MET A 117 -8.32 14.01 4.21
C MET A 117 -6.80 13.84 4.22
N THR A 118 -6.29 12.61 4.15
CA THR A 118 -4.86 12.31 4.11
C THR A 118 -4.30 12.69 2.73
N GLY A 119 -3.94 13.96 2.57
CA GLY A 119 -3.30 14.48 1.34
C GLY A 119 -1.81 14.15 1.19
N CYS A 120 -1.21 13.55 2.22
CA CYS A 120 0.19 13.14 2.25
C CYS A 120 0.30 11.80 2.95
N LEU A 121 1.00 10.85 2.33
CA LEU A 121 1.31 9.57 2.96
C LEU A 121 2.64 9.71 3.68
N GLN A 122 2.61 9.81 5.01
CA GLN A 122 3.82 9.74 5.82
C GLN A 122 4.17 8.27 6.04
N MET A 123 5.37 7.89 5.63
CA MET A 123 5.88 6.54 5.80
C MET A 123 7.29 6.58 6.38
N PHE A 124 7.45 5.99 7.56
CA PHE A 124 8.65 6.17 8.40
C PHE A 124 8.87 7.68 8.64
N ASP A 125 9.97 8.23 8.12
CA ASP A 125 10.31 9.66 8.22
C ASP A 125 10.19 10.39 6.87
N CYS A 126 9.70 9.70 5.84
CA CYS A 126 9.51 10.25 4.50
C CYS A 126 8.04 10.65 4.31
N VAL A 127 7.81 11.81 3.69
CA VAL A 127 6.46 12.26 3.34
C VAL A 127 6.30 12.17 1.83
N VAL A 128 5.42 11.27 1.38
CA VAL A 128 5.06 11.14 -0.03
C VAL A 128 3.86 12.05 -0.30
N ARG A 129 4.02 12.94 -1.27
CA ARG A 129 2.98 13.86 -1.73
C ARG A 129 2.72 13.64 -3.22
N ALA A 130 1.46 13.67 -3.62
CA ALA A 130 1.10 13.64 -5.03
C ALA A 130 1.55 14.95 -5.70
N GLU A 131 2.32 14.83 -6.77
CA GLU A 131 2.71 15.96 -7.60
C GLU A 131 1.66 16.15 -8.71
N GLY A 132 0.86 17.22 -8.60
CA GLY A 132 -0.14 17.57 -9.62
C GLY A 132 -1.39 16.68 -9.64
N LYS A 133 -2.14 16.76 -10.75
CA LYS A 133 -3.36 15.97 -10.97
C LYS A 133 -3.03 14.69 -11.73
N ALA A 134 -3.70 13.60 -11.39
CA ALA A 134 -3.59 12.34 -12.14
C ALA A 134 -3.98 12.55 -13.61
N LYS A 135 -3.07 12.20 -14.53
CA LYS A 135 -3.29 12.29 -15.97
C LYS A 135 -3.95 11.01 -16.47
N LYS A 136 -5.03 11.16 -17.25
CA LYS A 136 -5.70 10.04 -17.91
C LYS A 136 -5.15 9.88 -19.32
N TYR A 137 -4.97 8.63 -19.73
CA TYR A 137 -4.51 8.27 -21.06
C TYR A 137 -5.60 7.46 -21.76
N ALA A 138 -5.78 7.70 -23.06
CA ALA A 138 -6.71 6.92 -23.86
C ALA A 138 -6.20 5.50 -24.09
N ARG A 139 -4.87 5.34 -24.27
CA ARG A 139 -4.22 4.04 -24.47
C ARG A 139 -2.97 3.90 -23.61
N ARG A 140 -2.67 2.67 -23.21
CA ARG A 140 -1.42 2.31 -22.50
C ARG A 140 -0.16 2.66 -23.31
N LEU A 141 -0.25 2.65 -24.65
CA LEU A 141 0.85 3.06 -25.52
C LEU A 141 1.16 4.56 -25.39
N ASP A 142 0.13 5.42 -25.29
CA ASP A 142 0.32 6.86 -25.19
C ASP A 142 1.02 7.22 -23.87
N LEU A 143 0.66 6.49 -22.80
CA LEU A 143 1.36 6.53 -21.53
C LEU A 143 2.83 6.10 -21.66
N ALA A 144 3.08 4.94 -22.26
CA ALA A 144 4.43 4.40 -22.39
C ALA A 144 5.34 5.36 -23.16
N LYS A 145 4.84 5.97 -24.25
CA LYS A 145 5.58 6.96 -25.03
C LYS A 145 5.99 8.18 -24.20
N GLU A 146 5.07 8.76 -23.43
CA GLU A 146 5.40 9.91 -22.57
C GLU A 146 6.40 9.54 -21.46
N LEU A 147 6.28 8.34 -20.89
CA LEU A 147 7.23 7.83 -19.91
C LEU A 147 8.64 7.62 -20.49
N ILE A 148 8.73 7.10 -21.71
CA ILE A 148 9.99 6.93 -22.44
C ILE A 148 10.61 8.29 -22.72
N GLU A 149 9.82 9.24 -23.23
CA GLU A 149 10.29 10.61 -23.50
C GLU A 149 10.85 11.27 -22.24
N MET A 150 10.16 11.10 -21.10
CA MET A 150 10.62 11.68 -19.83
C MET A 150 11.79 10.95 -19.15
N SER A 151 11.99 9.66 -19.43
CA SER A 151 13.10 8.87 -18.85
C SER A 151 14.33 8.83 -19.77
N GLY A 152 14.15 9.17 -21.05
CA GLY A 152 15.18 9.11 -22.08
C GLY A 152 15.61 7.70 -22.47
N ARG A 153 14.89 6.66 -22.01
CA ARG A 153 15.20 5.24 -22.23
C ARG A 153 13.94 4.44 -22.48
N ASP A 154 14.02 3.46 -23.38
CA ASP A 154 12.91 2.60 -23.80
C ASP A 154 13.10 1.12 -23.43
N ASP A 155 14.31 0.71 -23.05
CA ASP A 155 14.65 -0.67 -22.65
C ASP A 155 13.61 -1.28 -21.68
N TRP A 156 13.33 -0.58 -20.58
CA TRP A 156 12.40 -1.03 -19.54
C TRP A 156 10.96 -1.16 -20.06
N ALA A 157 10.58 -0.34 -21.04
CA ALA A 157 9.24 -0.36 -21.63
C ALA A 157 9.10 -1.52 -22.62
N ILE A 158 10.18 -1.89 -23.32
CA ILE A 158 10.26 -3.09 -24.16
C ILE A 158 10.19 -4.35 -23.29
N ASP A 159 10.99 -4.41 -22.23
CA ASP A 159 11.03 -5.56 -21.30
C ASP A 159 9.69 -5.80 -20.60
N LEU A 160 8.96 -4.73 -20.28
CA LEU A 160 7.61 -4.79 -19.72
C LEU A 160 6.51 -5.03 -20.76
N GLY A 161 6.85 -5.15 -22.05
CA GLY A 161 5.91 -5.34 -23.15
C GLY A 161 4.95 -4.15 -23.36
N LEU A 162 5.34 -2.94 -22.94
CA LEU A 162 4.55 -1.71 -23.12
C LEU A 162 4.60 -1.19 -24.55
N ILE A 163 5.71 -1.44 -25.24
CA ILE A 163 5.96 -1.06 -26.62
C ILE A 163 6.58 -2.23 -27.38
N VAL A 164 6.40 -2.23 -28.71
CA VAL A 164 7.09 -3.17 -29.59
C VAL A 164 8.38 -2.48 -30.07
N PRO A 165 9.55 -3.15 -30.03
CA PRO A 165 10.79 -2.58 -30.53
C PRO A 165 10.67 -2.24 -32.02
N ASP A 166 11.17 -1.08 -32.43
CA ASP A 166 10.98 -0.53 -33.78
C ASP A 166 11.84 -1.23 -34.86
N LYS A 167 12.75 -2.15 -34.47
CA LYS A 167 13.63 -2.86 -35.42
C LYS A 167 13.89 -4.34 -35.07
N GLY A 168 13.30 -5.22 -35.88
CA GLY A 168 13.65 -6.65 -36.03
C GLY A 168 12.56 -7.38 -36.84
N PRO A 169 12.87 -8.05 -37.97
CA PRO A 169 11.85 -8.47 -38.93
C PRO A 169 10.91 -9.52 -38.32
N ARG A 170 9.62 -9.40 -38.66
CA ARG A 170 8.72 -10.55 -38.68
C ARG A 170 9.29 -11.53 -39.70
N GLU A 171 10.14 -12.45 -39.26
CA GLU A 171 10.30 -13.71 -39.97
C GLU A 171 8.96 -14.40 -39.92
N ALA A 172 8.28 -14.32 -41.05
CA ALA A 172 7.20 -15.21 -41.42
C ALA A 172 7.76 -16.63 -41.37
N VAL A 173 7.59 -17.32 -40.24
CA VAL A 173 7.64 -18.78 -40.24
C VAL A 173 6.25 -19.25 -40.68
N MET A 174 6.02 -19.17 -41.99
CA MET A 174 5.28 -20.22 -42.68
C MET A 174 6.25 -21.40 -42.79
N LEU A 175 6.07 -22.41 -41.95
CA LEU A 175 6.14 -23.83 -42.31
C LEU A 175 5.18 -24.59 -41.39
#